data_AF-A2DYU0-F1
#
_entry.id   AF-A2DYU0-F1
#
_cell.length_a   1.000
_cell.length_b   1.000
_cell.length_c   1.000
_cell.angle_alpha   90.00
_cell.angle_beta   90.00
_cell.angle_gamma   90.00
#
_symmetry.space_group_name_H-M   'P 1'
#
loop_
_entity.id
_entity.type
_entity.pdbx_description
1 polymer ?
#
loop_
_entity_poly.entity_id
_entity_poly.type
_entity_poly.pdbx_seq_one_letter_code
_entity_poly.pdbx_strand_id
1 'polypeptide(L)'
;MGLFGKKDIANEIDDLNIRIKILEQDLRDVPLFYDSIFYFLLFLSLAVACFYKYIIYALIPSTLTILIFLLKKLRISRIKSNIQYYKDSINKKNKEIDNNKEIEQYKEFLTKFRNNANARPPPPKTVFRNSFMLRTLDKLCGTYTSNPKALICKKCGFNNGLADDPKNTTYICASCGSTNKKANTGKEKTE
;
A
#
# COMPACT_ATOMS: atom_id res chain seq x y z
N MET A 1 13.55 12.77 6.18
CA MET A 1 12.26 13.38 5.74
C MET A 1 11.02 12.55 6.10
N GLY A 2 11.06 11.57 7.03
CA GLY A 2 9.95 10.58 7.19
C GLY A 2 8.99 10.74 8.38
N LEU A 3 9.18 11.71 9.28
CA LEU A 3 8.42 11.80 10.53
C LEU A 3 7.31 12.87 10.53
N PHE A 4 7.39 13.86 9.65
CA PHE A 4 6.42 14.96 9.61
C PHE A 4 5.08 14.52 8.97
N GLY A 5 5.10 13.71 7.91
CA GLY A 5 3.86 13.27 7.25
C GLY A 5 2.98 12.30 8.05
N LYS A 6 3.56 11.47 8.94
CA LYS A 6 2.79 10.51 9.76
C LYS A 6 1.98 11.20 10.86
N LYS A 7 2.49 12.30 11.41
CA LYS A 7 1.81 13.06 12.47
C LYS A 7 0.60 13.81 11.92
N ASP A 8 0.69 14.29 10.69
CA ASP A 8 -0.42 14.98 10.00
C ASP A 8 -1.56 14.02 9.67
N ILE A 9 -1.29 12.82 9.14
CA ILE A 9 -2.35 11.87 8.77
C ILE A 9 -3.09 11.36 10.02
N ALA A 10 -2.39 11.13 11.13
CA ALA A 10 -3.03 10.73 12.39
C ALA A 10 -3.98 11.82 12.92
N ASN A 11 -3.53 13.09 12.92
CA ASN A 11 -4.35 14.22 13.34
C ASN A 11 -5.59 14.40 12.43
N GLU A 12 -5.45 14.17 11.12
CA GLU A 12 -6.58 14.22 10.18
C GLU A 12 -7.60 13.10 10.42
N ILE A 13 -7.15 11.88 10.77
CA ILE A 13 -8.05 10.79 11.13
C ILE A 13 -8.80 11.12 12.42
N ASP A 14 -8.12 11.72 13.40
CA ASP A 14 -8.75 12.16 14.65
C ASP A 14 -9.79 13.27 14.42
N ASP A 15 -9.51 14.26 13.57
CA ASP A 15 -10.48 15.29 13.18
C ASP A 15 -11.71 14.66 12.50
N LEU A 16 -11.50 13.70 11.58
CA LEU A 16 -12.58 12.98 10.93
C LEU A 16 -13.41 12.16 11.93
N ASN A 17 -12.79 11.51 12.91
CA ASN A 17 -13.48 10.79 13.97
C ASN A 17 -14.31 11.72 14.86
N ILE A 18 -13.80 12.91 15.17
CA ILE A 18 -14.54 13.94 15.92
C ILE A 18 -15.78 14.37 15.12
N ARG A 19 -15.63 14.65 13.82
CA ARG A 19 -16.77 15.01 12.94
C ARG A 19 -17.81 13.91 12.85
N ILE A 20 -17.41 12.64 12.77
CA ILE A 20 -18.33 11.50 12.78
C ILE A 20 -19.10 11.46 14.10
N LYS A 21 -18.43 11.63 15.25
CA LYS A 21 -19.12 11.67 16.56
C LYS A 21 -20.16 12.77 16.66
N ILE A 22 -19.83 13.98 16.16
CA ILE A 22 -20.77 15.10 16.10
C ILE A 22 -21.99 14.73 15.24
N LEU A 23 -21.77 14.17 14.05
CA LEU A 23 -22.87 13.77 13.16
C LEU A 23 -23.71 12.62 13.72
N GLU A 24 -23.10 11.67 14.43
CA GLU A 24 -23.84 10.60 15.12
C GLU A 24 -24.68 11.14 16.27
N GLN A 25 -24.22 12.19 16.95
CA GLN A 25 -24.99 12.90 17.94
C GLN A 25 -26.17 13.66 17.30
N ASP A 26 -25.92 14.40 16.22
CA ASP A 26 -26.99 15.05 15.44
C ASP A 26 -28.03 14.04 14.96
N LEU A 27 -27.61 12.84 14.54
CA LEU A 27 -28.50 11.78 14.09
C LEU A 27 -29.42 11.27 15.21
N ARG A 28 -28.97 11.30 16.47
CA ARG A 28 -29.76 10.93 17.65
C ARG A 28 -30.75 12.03 18.04
N ASP A 29 -30.34 13.30 17.92
CA ASP A 29 -31.13 14.44 18.38
C ASP A 29 -32.21 14.85 17.37
N VAL A 30 -31.95 14.67 16.07
CA VAL A 30 -32.90 14.93 14.97
C VAL A 30 -34.25 14.26 15.17
N PRO A 31 -34.37 12.94 15.39
CA PRO A 31 -35.67 12.31 15.56
C PRO A 31 -36.43 12.84 16.77
N LEU A 32 -35.77 13.09 17.91
CA LEU A 32 -36.40 13.61 19.12
C LEU A 32 -37.09 14.97 18.88
N PHE A 33 -36.41 15.87 18.17
CA PHE A 33 -36.97 17.18 17.83
C PHE A 33 -38.19 17.07 16.90
N TYR A 34 -38.07 16.27 15.83
CA TYR A 34 -39.15 16.12 14.86
C TYR A 34 -40.35 15.35 15.40
N ASP A 35 -40.12 14.38 16.30
CA ASP A 35 -41.20 13.61 16.92
C ASP A 35 -42.02 14.49 17.86
N SER A 36 -41.38 15.36 18.64
CA SER A 36 -42.07 16.36 19.47
C SER A 36 -42.97 17.28 18.64
N ILE A 37 -42.46 17.83 17.54
CA ILE A 37 -43.24 18.69 16.64
C ILE A 37 -44.38 17.90 15.96
N PHE A 38 -44.11 16.66 15.56
CA PHE A 38 -45.11 15.80 14.94
C PHE A 38 -46.29 15.55 15.87
N TYR A 39 -46.04 15.17 17.14
CA TYR A 39 -47.10 14.97 18.12
C TYR A 39 -47.87 16.26 18.43
N PHE A 40 -47.17 17.40 18.53
CA PHE A 40 -47.81 18.70 18.73
C PHE A 40 -48.78 19.04 17.59
N LEU A 41 -48.37 18.85 16.34
CA LEU A 41 -49.22 19.14 15.17
C LEU A 41 -50.36 18.15 15.01
N LEU A 42 -50.14 16.88 15.35
CA LEU A 42 -51.19 15.87 15.36
C LEU A 42 -52.26 16.19 16.42
N PHE A 43 -51.84 16.62 17.61
CA PHE A 43 -52.73 17.09 18.66
C PHE A 43 -53.50 18.35 18.23
N LEU A 44 -52.81 19.32 17.61
CA LEU A 44 -53.44 20.53 17.09
C LEU A 44 -54.48 20.22 16.01
N SER A 45 -54.18 19.27 15.11
CA SER A 45 -55.11 18.81 14.08
C SER A 45 -56.37 18.21 14.69
N LEU A 46 -56.22 17.39 15.73
CA LEU A 46 -57.35 16.77 16.42
C LEU A 46 -58.19 17.82 17.16
N ALA A 47 -57.54 18.76 17.86
CA ALA A 47 -58.22 19.84 18.57
C ALA A 47 -59.04 20.71 17.60
N VAL A 48 -58.44 21.14 16.47
CA VAL A 48 -59.15 21.93 15.45
C VAL A 48 -60.35 21.17 14.88
N ALA A 49 -60.22 19.87 14.64
CA ALA A 49 -61.31 19.03 14.17
C ALA A 49 -62.46 18.90 15.20
N CYS A 50 -62.16 18.91 16.50
CA CYS A 50 -63.16 18.84 17.57
C CYS A 50 -63.89 20.18 17.79
N PHE A 51 -63.20 21.31 17.67
CA PHE A 51 -63.77 22.63 17.99
C PHE A 51 -64.43 23.35 16.80
N TYR A 52 -63.99 23.07 15.56
CA TYR A 52 -64.52 23.75 14.38
C TYR A 52 -65.43 22.85 13.55
N LYS A 53 -66.59 23.41 13.18
CA LYS A 53 -67.56 22.76 12.28
C LYS A 53 -67.01 22.52 10.86
N TYR A 54 -65.89 23.15 10.51
CA TYR A 54 -65.28 23.13 9.19
C TYR A 54 -64.01 22.26 9.19
N ILE A 55 -64.15 21.03 8.69
CA ILE A 55 -63.08 20.03 8.50
C ILE A 55 -61.88 20.58 7.69
N ILE A 56 -62.13 21.59 6.84
CA ILE A 56 -61.10 22.22 6.00
C ILE A 56 -59.92 22.77 6.82
N TYR A 57 -60.15 23.29 8.04
CA TYR A 57 -59.07 23.81 8.88
C TYR A 57 -58.16 22.73 9.46
N ALA A 58 -58.61 21.46 9.54
CA ALA A 58 -57.79 20.34 9.97
C ALA A 58 -56.80 19.86 8.88
N LEU A 59 -57.01 20.25 7.62
CA LEU A 59 -56.10 19.93 6.52
C LEU A 59 -54.75 20.66 6.64
N ILE A 60 -54.75 21.87 7.21
CA ILE A 60 -53.54 22.69 7.36
C ILE A 60 -52.49 22.00 8.26
N PRO A 61 -52.80 21.62 9.53
CA PRO A 61 -51.83 20.91 10.36
C PRO A 61 -51.48 19.51 9.79
N SER A 62 -52.43 18.83 9.13
CA SER A 62 -52.19 17.54 8.49
C SER A 62 -51.20 17.61 7.32
N THR A 63 -51.26 18.65 6.50
CA THR A 63 -50.26 18.85 5.43
C THR A 63 -48.89 19.24 6.00
N LEU A 64 -48.88 20.01 7.10
CA LEU A 64 -47.65 20.38 7.79
C LEU A 64 -46.93 19.17 8.41
N THR A 65 -47.65 18.21 8.98
CA THR A 65 -47.04 16.98 9.53
C THR A 65 -46.37 16.14 8.46
N ILE A 66 -47.00 15.99 7.29
CA ILE A 66 -46.43 15.27 6.14
C ILE A 66 -45.15 15.97 5.67
N LEU A 67 -45.17 17.30 5.55
CA LEU A 67 -43.99 18.08 5.16
C LEU A 67 -42.83 17.89 6.16
N ILE A 68 -43.13 17.94 7.45
CA ILE A 68 -42.12 17.75 8.51
C ILE A 68 -41.54 16.33 8.49
N PHE A 69 -42.38 15.32 8.24
CA PHE A 69 -41.93 13.94 8.09
C PHE A 69 -40.97 13.78 6.90
N LEU A 70 -41.27 14.43 5.77
CA LEU A 70 -40.37 14.45 4.61
C LEU A 70 -39.04 15.14 4.91
N LEU A 71 -39.08 16.30 5.60
CA LEU A 71 -37.87 17.01 6.01
C LEU A 71 -37.01 16.18 6.98
N LYS A 72 -37.62 15.48 7.94
CA LYS A 72 -36.95 14.54 8.84
C LYS A 72 -36.21 13.46 8.04
N LYS A 73 -36.91 12.82 7.09
CA LYS A 73 -36.34 11.76 6.25
C LYS A 73 -35.16 12.26 5.41
N LEU A 74 -35.30 13.43 4.79
CA LEU A 74 -34.22 14.05 3.99
C LEU A 74 -32.99 14.38 4.84
N ARG A 75 -33.20 14.95 6.03
CA ARG A 75 -32.10 15.32 6.94
C ARG A 75 -31.35 14.08 7.44
N ILE A 76 -32.07 13.04 7.87
CA ILE A 76 -31.49 11.76 8.28
C ILE A 76 -30.67 11.14 7.13
N SER A 77 -31.23 11.15 5.92
CA SER A 77 -30.54 10.61 4.74
C SER A 77 -29.22 11.34 4.47
N ARG A 78 -29.22 12.68 4.56
CA ARG A 78 -28.02 13.51 4.35
C ARG A 78 -26.96 13.29 5.43
N ILE A 79 -27.37 13.16 6.70
CA ILE A 79 -26.42 12.88 7.80
C ILE A 79 -25.79 11.50 7.61
N LYS A 80 -26.59 10.48 7.26
CA LYS A 80 -26.08 9.13 6.98
C LYS A 80 -25.09 9.10 5.81
N SER A 81 -25.38 9.82 4.72
CA SER A 81 -24.44 9.90 3.58
C SER A 81 -23.12 10.57 3.97
N ASN A 82 -23.18 11.61 4.80
CA ASN A 82 -21.96 12.29 5.29
C ASN A 82 -21.13 11.39 6.21
N ILE A 83 -21.78 10.65 7.12
CA ILE A 83 -21.08 9.67 7.97
C ILE A 83 -20.39 8.61 7.10
N GLN A 84 -21.09 8.09 6.09
CA GLN A 84 -20.51 7.09 5.18
C GLN A 84 -19.30 7.65 4.44
N TYR A 85 -19.41 8.87 3.89
CA TYR A 85 -18.30 9.56 3.22
C TYR A 85 -17.06 9.69 4.12
N TYR A 86 -17.24 10.09 5.38
CA TYR A 86 -16.13 10.20 6.32
C TYR A 86 -15.52 8.85 6.69
N LYS A 87 -16.35 7.80 6.87
CA LYS A 87 -15.85 6.43 7.10
C LYS A 87 -15.01 5.93 5.92
N ASP A 88 -15.44 6.19 4.69
CA ASP A 88 -14.71 5.81 3.49
C ASP A 88 -13.38 6.57 3.37
N SER A 89 -13.37 7.86 3.73
CA SER A 89 -12.15 8.67 3.78
C SER A 89 -11.13 8.13 4.81
N ILE A 90 -11.59 7.77 6.01
CA ILE A 90 -10.76 7.14 7.05
C ILE A 90 -10.19 5.80 6.55
N ASN A 91 -11.02 4.95 5.94
CA ASN A 91 -10.59 3.67 5.39
C ASN A 91 -9.51 3.84 4.32
N LYS A 92 -9.63 4.85 3.45
CA LYS A 92 -8.63 5.17 2.44
C LYS A 92 -7.30 5.59 3.08
N LYS A 93 -7.32 6.46 4.10
CA LYS A 93 -6.13 6.89 4.84
C LYS A 93 -5.47 5.73 5.60
N ASN A 94 -6.25 4.84 6.22
CA ASN A 94 -5.71 3.66 6.90
C ASN A 94 -4.97 2.72 5.93
N LYS A 95 -5.51 2.50 4.73
CA LYS A 95 -4.82 1.73 3.69
C LYS A 95 -3.50 2.36 3.27
N GLU A 96 -3.44 3.69 3.18
CA GLU A 96 -2.21 4.41 2.87
C GLU A 96 -1.16 4.25 3.99
N ILE A 97 -1.58 4.29 5.24
CA ILE A 97 -0.70 4.02 6.39
C ILE A 97 -0.14 2.61 6.33
N ASP A 98 -0.97 1.59 6.05
CA ASP A 98 -0.52 0.20 6.02
C ASP A 98 0.43 -0.07 4.84
N ASN A 99 0.14 0.45 3.64
CA ASN A 99 1.05 0.39 2.49
C ASN A 99 2.40 1.05 2.83
N ASN A 100 2.40 2.17 3.54
CA ASN A 100 3.63 2.85 3.96
C ASN A 100 4.43 2.03 4.99
N LYS A 101 3.78 1.28 5.88
CA LYS A 101 4.46 0.35 6.80
C LYS A 101 5.12 -0.80 6.04
N GLU A 102 4.45 -1.39 5.06
CA GLU A 102 5.02 -2.46 4.23
C GLU A 102 6.27 -1.99 3.47
N ILE A 103 6.22 -0.76 2.92
CA ILE A 103 7.37 -0.14 2.25
C ILE A 103 8.53 0.07 3.24
N GLU A 104 8.26 0.53 4.46
CA GLU A 104 9.30 0.69 5.48
C GLU A 104 9.93 -0.65 5.88
N GLN A 105 9.12 -1.68 6.10
CA GLN A 105 9.61 -3.03 6.40
C GLN A 105 10.47 -3.60 5.26
N TYR A 106 10.03 -3.40 4.01
CA TYR A 106 10.80 -3.82 2.84
C TYR A 106 12.15 -3.08 2.74
N LYS A 107 12.16 -1.77 3.03
CA LYS A 107 13.41 -0.99 3.09
C LYS A 107 14.34 -1.49 4.18
N GLU A 108 13.83 -1.80 5.37
CA GLU A 108 14.63 -2.35 6.47
C GLU A 108 15.18 -3.75 6.16
N PHE A 109 14.41 -4.57 5.44
CA PHE A 109 14.90 -5.83 4.91
C PHE A 109 16.07 -5.60 3.94
N LEU A 110 15.91 -4.73 2.94
CA LEU A 110 16.97 -4.43 1.97
C LEU A 110 18.26 -3.90 2.62
N THR A 111 18.16 -3.07 3.67
CA THR A 111 19.35 -2.57 4.37
C THR A 111 20.10 -3.68 5.11
N LYS A 112 19.38 -4.62 5.74
CA LYS A 112 19.99 -5.81 6.37
C LYS A 112 20.72 -6.69 5.34
N PHE A 113 20.13 -6.91 4.16
CA PHE A 113 20.78 -7.65 3.08
C PHE A 113 22.03 -6.96 2.55
N ARG A 114 21.98 -5.63 2.35
CA ARG A 114 23.12 -4.85 1.87
C ARG A 114 24.29 -4.88 2.86
N ASN A 115 24.01 -4.76 4.16
CA ASN A 115 25.03 -4.80 5.19
C ASN A 115 25.68 -6.19 5.30
N ASN A 116 24.90 -7.27 5.13
CA ASN A 116 25.43 -8.63 5.10
C ASN A 116 26.20 -8.97 3.82
N ALA A 117 25.88 -8.35 2.68
CA ALA A 117 26.64 -8.54 1.43
C ALA A 117 28.06 -7.95 1.52
N ASN A 118 28.22 -6.83 2.24
CA ASN A 118 29.52 -6.19 2.46
C ASN A 118 30.40 -6.91 3.49
N ALA A 119 29.83 -7.82 4.28
CA ALA A 119 30.54 -8.61 5.30
C ALA A 119 31.07 -9.95 4.77
N ARG A 120 30.87 -10.29 3.49
CA ARG A 120 31.37 -11.55 2.94
C ARG A 120 32.91 -11.50 2.84
N PRO A 121 33.63 -12.45 3.44
CA PRO A 121 35.05 -12.59 3.18
C PRO A 121 35.28 -12.80 1.67
N PRO A 122 36.41 -12.33 1.13
CA PRO A 122 36.73 -12.56 -0.28
C PRO A 122 36.59 -14.06 -0.58
N PRO A 123 35.95 -14.44 -1.68
CA PRO A 123 35.80 -15.85 -2.02
C PRO A 123 37.19 -16.50 -2.00
N PRO A 124 37.32 -17.69 -1.40
CA PRO A 124 38.60 -18.38 -1.36
C PRO A 124 39.12 -18.47 -2.80
N LYS A 125 40.40 -18.11 -3.00
CA LYS A 125 41.07 -18.23 -4.30
C LYS A 125 41.13 -19.72 -4.65
N THR A 126 40.08 -20.25 -5.27
CA THR A 126 40.08 -21.62 -5.76
C THR A 126 41.02 -21.67 -6.95
N VAL A 127 42.19 -22.24 -6.73
CA VAL A 127 43.09 -22.68 -7.81
C VAL A 127 42.35 -23.79 -8.54
N PHE A 128 41.67 -23.43 -9.64
CA PHE A 128 40.87 -24.36 -10.44
C PHE A 128 41.82 -25.36 -11.12
N ARG A 129 41.89 -26.58 -10.58
CA ARG A 129 42.59 -27.70 -11.20
C ARG A 129 41.64 -28.27 -12.26
N ASN A 130 41.96 -28.08 -13.54
CA ASN A 130 41.19 -28.59 -14.69
C ASN A 130 41.09 -30.12 -14.61
N SER A 131 40.01 -30.66 -14.06
CA SER A 131 39.68 -32.08 -14.15
C SER A 131 38.49 -32.28 -15.10
N PHE A 132 38.47 -33.41 -15.80
CA PHE A 132 37.38 -33.79 -16.70
C PHE A 132 36.02 -33.81 -15.98
N MET A 133 36.00 -34.31 -14.74
CA MET A 133 34.79 -34.33 -13.89
C MET A 133 34.22 -32.94 -13.63
N LEU A 134 35.08 -31.93 -13.41
CA LEU A 134 34.64 -30.55 -13.22
C LEU A 134 33.97 -29.98 -14.48
N ARG A 135 34.44 -30.33 -15.68
CA ARG A 135 33.81 -29.91 -16.94
C ARG A 135 32.41 -30.50 -17.14
N THR A 136 32.20 -31.74 -16.70
CA THR A 136 30.90 -32.41 -16.79
C THR A 136 29.89 -31.84 -15.80
N LEU A 137 30.32 -31.60 -14.55
CA LEU A 137 29.50 -30.95 -13.52
C LEU A 137 29.09 -29.53 -13.93
N ASP A 138 30.03 -28.79 -14.51
CA ASP A 138 29.83 -27.39 -14.88
C ASP A 138 28.91 -27.21 -16.11
N LYS A 139 28.79 -28.26 -16.94
CA LYS A 139 27.71 -28.39 -17.96
C LYS A 139 26.34 -28.69 -17.35
N LEU A 140 26.29 -29.48 -16.28
CA LEU A 140 25.03 -29.84 -15.60
C LEU A 140 24.48 -28.70 -14.75
N CYS A 141 25.36 -27.94 -14.08
CA CYS A 141 24.98 -26.83 -13.22
C CYS A 141 24.80 -25.49 -13.96
N GLY A 142 25.06 -25.45 -15.28
CA GLY A 142 24.93 -24.24 -16.09
C GLY A 142 25.87 -23.10 -15.69
N THR A 143 26.90 -23.40 -14.88
CA THR A 143 27.84 -22.41 -14.37
C THR A 143 28.97 -22.12 -15.34
N TYR A 144 29.24 -22.98 -16.34
CA TYR A 144 30.20 -22.81 -17.45
C TYR A 144 31.60 -22.24 -17.08
N THR A 145 32.03 -22.32 -15.82
CA THR A 145 33.30 -21.79 -15.32
C THR A 145 34.55 -22.37 -15.98
N SER A 146 34.44 -23.60 -16.48
CA SER A 146 35.48 -24.38 -17.15
C SER A 146 35.42 -24.29 -18.68
N ASN A 147 34.45 -23.55 -19.23
CA ASN A 147 34.31 -23.33 -20.67
C ASN A 147 35.39 -22.34 -21.14
N PRO A 148 36.16 -22.64 -22.20
CA PRO A 148 37.17 -21.71 -22.74
C PRO A 148 36.59 -20.37 -23.20
N LYS A 149 35.28 -20.32 -23.48
CA LYS A 149 34.54 -19.10 -23.82
C LYS A 149 34.03 -18.31 -22.61
N ALA A 150 34.28 -18.77 -21.38
CA ALA A 150 33.72 -18.15 -20.18
C ALA A 150 34.44 -16.85 -19.79
N LEU A 151 33.64 -15.85 -19.43
CA LEU A 151 34.10 -14.54 -18.96
C LEU A 151 34.26 -14.56 -17.42
N ILE A 152 35.37 -15.18 -16.97
CA ILE A 152 35.68 -15.28 -15.54
C ILE A 152 36.44 -14.06 -15.04
N CYS A 153 35.88 -13.40 -14.02
CA CYS A 153 36.49 -12.20 -13.46
C CYS A 153 37.80 -12.53 -12.75
N LYS A 154 38.89 -11.84 -13.12
CA LYS A 154 40.22 -12.04 -12.52
C LYS A 154 40.29 -11.61 -11.05
N LYS A 155 39.42 -10.69 -10.63
CA LYS A 155 39.39 -10.14 -9.27
C LYS A 155 38.62 -11.03 -8.28
N CYS A 156 37.44 -11.51 -8.66
CA CYS A 156 36.54 -12.23 -7.75
C CYS A 156 36.14 -13.64 -8.21
N GLY A 157 36.56 -14.09 -9.39
CA GLY A 157 36.26 -15.43 -9.91
C GLY A 157 34.82 -15.64 -10.42
N PHE A 158 33.98 -14.60 -10.40
CA PHE A 158 32.58 -14.69 -10.85
C PHE A 158 32.47 -14.92 -12.37
N ASN A 159 31.55 -15.79 -12.81
CA ASN A 159 31.25 -15.98 -14.22
C ASN A 159 30.28 -14.91 -14.75
N ASN A 160 30.69 -14.17 -15.78
CA ASN A 160 29.92 -13.10 -16.40
C ASN A 160 29.34 -13.48 -17.76
N GLY A 161 29.23 -14.79 -18.04
CA GLY A 161 28.65 -15.34 -19.26
C GLY A 161 29.69 -15.92 -20.23
N LEU A 162 29.28 -16.09 -21.48
CA LEU A 162 30.10 -16.64 -22.56
C LEU A 162 30.32 -15.57 -23.64
N ALA A 163 31.52 -15.53 -24.22
CA ALA A 163 31.83 -14.71 -25.38
C ALA A 163 32.38 -15.57 -26.51
N ASP A 164 32.06 -15.20 -27.76
CA ASP A 164 32.62 -15.90 -28.92
C ASP A 164 34.11 -15.66 -29.10
N ASP A 165 34.58 -14.44 -28.82
CA ASP A 165 36.00 -14.10 -28.75
C ASP A 165 36.38 -13.60 -27.34
N PRO A 166 36.61 -14.51 -26.38
CA PRO A 166 36.95 -14.16 -25.00
C PRO A 166 38.33 -13.46 -24.89
N LYS A 167 39.23 -13.64 -25.89
CA LYS A 167 40.57 -13.04 -25.89
C LYS A 167 40.51 -11.53 -26.18
N ASN A 168 39.56 -11.10 -26.99
CA ASN A 168 39.37 -9.69 -27.35
C ASN A 168 38.20 -9.00 -26.65
N THR A 169 37.40 -9.75 -25.88
CA THR A 169 36.27 -9.18 -25.13
C THR A 169 36.73 -8.48 -23.85
N THR A 170 36.31 -7.23 -23.65
CA THR A 170 36.41 -6.49 -22.39
C THR A 170 35.02 -6.40 -21.77
N TYR A 171 34.90 -6.66 -20.47
CA TYR A 171 33.61 -6.62 -19.77
C TYR A 171 33.75 -6.10 -18.34
N ILE A 172 32.64 -5.62 -17.80
CA ILE A 172 32.52 -5.18 -16.40
C ILE A 172 31.93 -6.33 -15.60
N CYS A 173 32.57 -6.69 -14.47
CA CYS A 173 32.06 -7.77 -13.65
C CYS A 173 30.77 -7.38 -12.92
N ALA A 174 29.70 -8.16 -13.09
CA ALA A 174 28.40 -7.93 -12.44
C ALA A 174 28.46 -8.07 -10.90
N SER A 175 29.43 -8.81 -10.38
CA SER A 175 29.60 -9.03 -8.94
C SER A 175 30.41 -7.93 -8.24
N CYS A 176 31.52 -7.46 -8.83
CA CYS A 176 32.45 -6.55 -8.14
C CYS A 176 32.76 -5.25 -8.89
N GLY A 177 32.15 -5.02 -10.05
CA GLY A 177 32.29 -3.79 -10.84
C GLY A 177 33.65 -3.59 -11.51
N SER A 178 34.60 -4.53 -11.37
CA SER A 178 35.92 -4.38 -11.99
C SER A 178 35.87 -4.59 -13.50
N THR A 179 36.55 -3.73 -14.25
CA THR A 179 36.76 -3.91 -15.69
C THR A 179 37.83 -4.97 -15.96
N ASN A 180 37.47 -6.03 -16.67
CA ASN A 180 38.38 -7.12 -17.02
C ASN A 180 38.79 -6.96 -18.49
N LYS A 181 40.06 -6.60 -18.71
CA LYS A 181 40.66 -6.56 -20.05
C LYS A 181 41.19 -7.96 -20.37
N LYS A 182 40.59 -8.63 -21.36
CA LYS A 182 40.91 -9.98 -21.86
C LYS A 182 40.58 -11.12 -20.87
N ALA A 183 39.76 -12.08 -21.28
CA ALA A 183 39.47 -13.26 -20.46
C ALA A 183 40.71 -14.17 -20.36
N ASN A 184 40.86 -14.86 -19.22
CA ASN A 184 41.85 -15.93 -19.11
C ASN A 184 41.34 -17.11 -19.93
N THR A 185 41.90 -17.34 -21.12
CA THR A 185 41.85 -18.67 -21.70
C THR A 185 42.60 -19.58 -20.74
N GLY A 186 41.90 -20.51 -20.08
CA GLY A 186 42.53 -21.52 -19.26
C GLY A 186 43.69 -22.12 -20.04
N LYS A 187 44.91 -22.04 -19.49
CA LYS A 187 46.11 -22.56 -20.15
C LYS A 187 45.85 -24.00 -20.59
N GLU A 188 45.73 -24.23 -21.89
CA GLU A 188 46.11 -25.50 -22.49
C GLU A 188 47.61 -25.61 -22.27
N LYS A 189 48.01 -26.35 -21.23
CA LYS A 189 49.30 -27.01 -21.26
C LYS A 189 49.08 -28.29 -22.05
N THR A 190 49.51 -28.29 -23.29
CA THR A 190 49.89 -29.49 -24.03
C THR A 190 51.08 -30.12 -23.33
N GLU A 191 50.87 -31.29 -22.75
CA GLU A 191 51.84 -32.38 -22.62
C GLU A 191 51.09 -33.67 -23.00
#